data_AF-A0A7C4RQW7-F1
#
_entry.id   AF-A0A7C4RQW7-F1
#
_cell.length_a   1.000
_cell.length_b   1.000
_cell.length_c   1.000
_cell.angle_alpha   90.00
_cell.angle_beta   90.00
_cell.angle_gamma   90.00
#
_symmetry.space_group_name_H-M   'P 1'
#
loop_
_entity.id
_entity.type
_entity.pdbx_description
1 polymer ?
#
loop_
_entity_poly.entity_id
_entity_poly.type
_entity_poly.pdbx_seq_one_letter_code
_entity_poly.pdbx_strand_id
1 'polypeptide(L)'
;MLIHWIRLGLSPDAEDEDIRNRYLELVRKYSPEKHPERFKEITASYEAIKDMRTRLEARYLPMKASRQDLKTRFLELIKAHDNSRKRVGLRQLLQGCEREDTP
;
A
#
# COMPACT_ATOMS: atom_id res chain seq x y z
N MET A 1 -3.89 -4.43 3.06
CA MET A 1 -3.14 -3.16 2.88
C MET A 1 -3.64 -2.29 1.72
N LEU A 2 -4.04 -2.84 0.58
CA LEU A 2 -4.60 -2.05 -0.56
C LEU A 2 -5.96 -1.39 -0.29
N ILE A 3 -6.67 -1.83 0.75
CA ILE A 3 -8.03 -1.39 1.09
C ILE A 3 -8.10 0.13 1.33
N HIS A 4 -7.07 0.72 1.96
CA HIS A 4 -7.05 2.16 2.25
C HIS A 4 -6.91 3.01 0.98
N TRP A 5 -6.10 2.56 0.03
CA TRP A 5 -5.89 3.22 -1.26
C TRP A 5 -7.16 3.19 -2.12
N ILE A 6 -7.82 2.03 -2.15
CA ILE A 6 -9.11 1.85 -2.84
C ILE A 6 -10.19 2.74 -2.18
N ARG A 7 -10.18 2.90 -0.87
CA ARG A 7 -11.15 3.76 -0.14
C ARG A 7 -11.04 5.23 -0.54
N LEU A 8 -9.81 5.71 -0.80
CA LEU A 8 -9.56 7.07 -1.29
C LEU A 8 -9.75 7.18 -2.82
N GLY A 9 -9.85 6.04 -3.51
CA GLY A 9 -9.94 5.96 -4.96
C GLY A 9 -8.62 6.36 -5.64
N LEU A 10 -7.49 6.04 -5.01
CA LEU A 10 -6.15 6.37 -5.50
C LEU A 10 -5.38 5.12 -5.90
N SER A 11 -4.48 5.30 -6.88
CA SER A 11 -3.47 4.29 -7.20
C SER A 11 -2.49 4.13 -6.03
N PRO A 12 -1.95 2.93 -5.79
CA PRO A 12 -0.84 2.74 -4.83
C PRO A 12 0.42 3.56 -5.17
N ASP A 13 0.54 3.99 -6.43
CA ASP A 13 1.64 4.81 -6.93
C ASP A 13 1.38 6.33 -6.80
N ALA A 14 0.25 6.73 -6.22
CA ALA A 14 -0.07 8.14 -6.03
C ALA A 14 0.90 8.81 -5.06
N GLU A 15 1.32 10.04 -5.37
CA GLU A 15 2.22 10.80 -4.50
C GLU A 15 1.50 11.34 -3.26
N ASP A 16 2.28 11.76 -2.25
CA ASP A 16 1.71 12.30 -1.01
C ASP A 16 0.84 13.55 -1.24
N GLU A 17 1.18 14.34 -2.26
CA GLU A 17 0.42 15.51 -2.63
C GLU A 17 -0.95 15.13 -3.22
N ASP A 18 -0.99 14.10 -4.08
CA ASP A 18 -2.24 13.56 -4.63
C ASP A 18 -3.13 12.97 -3.52
N ILE A 19 -2.53 12.23 -2.58
CA ILE A 19 -3.23 11.65 -1.44
C ILE A 19 -3.85 12.74 -0.56
N ARG A 20 -3.09 13.81 -0.28
CA ARG A 20 -3.58 14.95 0.51
C ARG A 20 -4.69 15.71 -0.21
N ASN A 21 -4.51 16.00 -1.49
CA ASN A 21 -5.50 16.71 -2.30
C ASN A 21 -6.81 15.93 -2.35
N ARG A 22 -6.72 14.61 -2.59
CA ARG A 22 -7.89 13.75 -2.62
C ARG A 22 -8.60 13.65 -1.27
N TYR A 23 -7.85 13.58 -0.17
CA TYR A 23 -8.42 13.63 1.17
C TYR A 23 -9.20 14.94 1.40
N LEU A 24 -8.63 16.10 1.02
CA LEU A 24 -9.29 17.40 1.17
C LEU A 24 -10.58 17.49 0.33
N GLU A 25 -10.57 16.97 -0.89
CA GLU A 25 -11.78 16.87 -1.73
C GLU A 25 -12.86 16.02 -1.07
N LEU A 26 -12.49 14.86 -0.53
CA LEU A 26 -13.41 13.94 0.12
C LEU A 26 -13.97 14.52 1.43
N VAL A 27 -13.17 15.24 2.20
CA VAL A 27 -13.60 15.96 3.42
C VAL A 27 -14.57 17.10 3.08
N ARG A 28 -14.32 17.84 2.00
CA ARG A 28 -15.25 18.87 1.50
C ARG A 28 -16.58 18.27 1.04
N LYS A 29 -16.53 17.10 0.38
CA LYS A 29 -17.72 16.41 -0.13
C LYS A 29 -18.53 15.70 0.97
N TYR A 30 -17.85 15.14 1.96
CA TYR A 30 -18.45 14.41 3.07
C TYR A 30 -18.14 15.12 4.39
N SER A 31 -18.82 16.25 4.62
CA SER A 31 -18.66 17.02 5.85
C SER A 31 -19.12 16.21 7.07
N PRO A 32 -18.45 16.38 8.22
CA PRO A 32 -18.74 15.62 9.44
C PRO A 32 -20.17 15.80 9.95
N GLU A 33 -20.80 16.95 9.67
CA GLU A 33 -22.20 17.22 10.04
C GLU A 33 -23.21 16.41 9.22
N LYS A 34 -22.90 16.10 7.95
CA LYS A 34 -23.84 15.41 7.05
C LYS A 34 -23.62 13.90 7.02
N HIS A 35 -22.35 13.46 7.09
CA HIS A 35 -22.00 12.04 6.96
C HIS A 35 -20.85 11.64 7.91
N PRO A 36 -21.13 11.53 9.22
CA PRO A 36 -20.10 11.27 10.23
C PRO A 36 -19.39 9.92 10.04
N GLU A 37 -20.11 8.87 9.61
CA GLU A 37 -19.52 7.55 9.39
C GLU A 37 -18.52 7.55 8.23
N ARG A 38 -18.91 8.10 7.08
CA ARG A 38 -18.04 8.18 5.90
C ARG A 38 -16.80 9.03 6.17
N PHE A 39 -16.97 10.13 6.90
CA PHE A 39 -15.85 10.96 7.31
C PHE A 39 -14.84 10.17 8.15
N LYS A 40 -15.29 9.40 9.15
CA LYS A 40 -14.42 8.56 9.97
C LYS A 40 -13.64 7.53 9.13
N GLU A 41 -14.30 6.89 8.17
CA GLU A 41 -13.67 5.89 7.31
C GLU A 41 -12.59 6.47 6.38
N ILE A 42 -12.87 7.65 5.82
CA ILE A 42 -11.92 8.39 4.97
C ILE A 42 -10.69 8.79 5.79
N THR A 43 -10.90 9.39 6.96
CA THR A 43 -9.82 9.82 7.85
C THR A 43 -8.99 8.63 8.34
N ALA A 44 -9.63 7.54 8.76
CA ALA A 44 -8.93 6.32 9.17
C ALA A 44 -8.07 5.74 8.04
N SER A 45 -8.54 5.78 6.79
CA SER A 45 -7.78 5.29 5.63
C SER A 45 -6.58 6.20 5.33
N TYR A 46 -6.75 7.51 5.40
CA TYR A 46 -5.67 8.48 5.22
C TYR A 46 -4.59 8.33 6.30
N GLU A 47 -4.99 8.23 7.57
CA GLU A 47 -4.05 8.04 8.68
C GLU A 47 -3.29 6.71 8.58
N ALA A 48 -3.97 5.62 8.22
CA ALA A 48 -3.31 4.33 8.03
C ALA A 48 -2.23 4.37 6.93
N ILE A 49 -2.48 5.07 5.83
CA ILE A 49 -1.51 5.26 4.74
C ILE A 49 -0.33 6.11 5.24
N LYS A 50 -0.60 7.22 5.91
CA LYS A 50 0.42 8.12 6.44
C LYS A 50 1.31 7.42 7.47
N ASP A 51 0.73 6.70 8.43
CA ASP A 51 1.47 5.93 9.44
C ASP A 51 2.30 4.81 8.81
N MET A 52 1.77 4.12 7.80
CA MET A 52 2.54 3.14 7.03
C MET A 52 3.76 3.79 6.40
N ARG A 53 3.60 4.93 5.71
CA ARG A 53 4.70 5.65 5.07
C ARG A 53 5.74 6.12 6.08
N THR A 54 5.32 6.75 7.18
CA THR A 54 6.22 7.18 8.26
C THR A 54 6.98 6.00 8.87
N ARG A 55 6.33 4.85 9.10
CA ARG A 55 6.98 3.64 9.59
C ARG A 55 7.97 3.06 8.59
N LEU A 56 7.65 3.08 7.30
CA LEU A 56 8.55 2.61 6.24
C LEU A 56 9.77 3.53 6.12
N GLU A 57 9.56 4.85 6.11
CA GLU A 57 10.63 5.85 6.12
C GLU A 57 11.52 5.69 7.34
N ALA A 58 10.96 5.57 8.54
CA ALA A 58 11.74 5.35 9.76
C ALA A 58 12.54 4.04 9.74
N ARG A 59 11.97 2.97 9.17
CA ARG A 59 12.62 1.64 9.11
C ARG A 59 13.69 1.55 8.03
N TYR A 60 13.45 2.12 6.85
CA TYR A 60 14.27 1.89 5.67
C TYR A 60 15.08 3.12 5.23
N LEU A 61 14.64 4.32 5.61
CA LEU A 61 15.20 5.59 5.17
C LEU A 61 15.42 6.57 6.35
N PRO A 62 16.24 6.21 7.35
CA PRO A 62 16.47 7.10 8.47
C PRO A 62 17.10 8.41 7.99
N MET A 63 16.63 9.54 8.52
CA MET A 63 16.98 10.92 8.13
C MET A 63 18.49 11.28 8.22
N LYS A 64 19.31 10.37 8.76
CA LYS A 64 20.79 10.46 8.84
C LYS A 64 21.51 9.38 8.01
N ALA A 65 20.83 8.73 7.08
CA ALA A 65 21.45 7.71 6.24
C ALA A 65 22.49 8.35 5.31
N SER A 66 23.75 7.94 5.46
CA SER A 66 24.77 8.25 4.47
C SER A 66 24.43 7.58 3.13
N ARG A 67 25.06 8.04 2.05
CA ARG A 67 24.91 7.40 0.73
C ARG A 67 25.30 5.91 0.75
N GLN A 68 26.24 5.50 1.60
CA GLN A 68 26.56 4.09 1.82
C GLN A 68 25.43 3.35 2.54
N ASP A 69 24.82 3.95 3.57
CA ASP A 69 23.71 3.33 4.30
C ASP A 69 22.50 3.08 3.39
N LEU A 70 22.19 4.04 2.51
CA LEU A 70 21.13 3.90 1.52
C LEU A 70 21.39 2.74 0.54
N LYS A 71 22.63 2.57 0.06
CA LYS A 71 23.00 1.45 -0.82
C LYS A 71 22.77 0.10 -0.13
N THR A 72 23.21 -0.02 1.12
CA THR A 72 23.07 -1.26 1.90
C THR A 72 21.59 -1.61 2.10
N ARG A 73 20.75 -0.63 2.45
CA ARG A 73 19.30 -0.82 2.59
C ARG A 73 18.61 -1.16 1.27
N PHE A 74 19.03 -0.53 0.17
CA PHE A 74 18.49 -0.87 -1.16
C PHE A 74 18.81 -2.31 -1.56
N LEU A 75 20.03 -2.78 -1.25
CA LEU A 75 20.42 -4.18 -1.45
C LEU A 75 19.63 -5.14 -0.56
N GLU A 76 19.36 -4.79 0.70
CA GLU A 76 18.46 -5.57 1.57
C GLU A 76 17.04 -5.65 0.99
N LEU A 77 16.51 -4.54 0.48
CA LEU A 77 15.18 -4.50 -0.12
C LEU A 77 15.11 -5.39 -1.37
N ILE A 78 16.11 -5.31 -2.26
CA ILE A 78 16.17 -6.17 -3.46
C ILE A 78 16.22 -7.64 -3.05
N LYS A 79 17.04 -8.01 -2.05
CA LYS A 79 17.11 -9.39 -1.54
C LYS A 79 15.79 -9.86 -0.94
N ALA A 80 15.10 -8.99 -0.21
CA ALA A 80 13.78 -9.29 0.34
C ALA A 80 12.69 -9.36 -0.76
N HIS A 81 12.86 -8.61 -1.85
CA HIS A 81 11.94 -8.58 -2.99
C HIS A 81 12.17 -9.74 -3.98
N ASP A 82 13.34 -10.37 -3.97
CA ASP A 82 13.59 -11.64 -4.67
C ASP A 82 12.82 -12.83 -4.06
N ASN A 83 11.86 -12.54 -3.18
CA ASN A 83 10.85 -13.47 -2.74
C ASN A 83 9.80 -13.67 -3.86
N SER A 84 10.16 -14.52 -4.83
CA SER A 84 9.24 -15.46 -5.46
C SER A 84 7.89 -14.87 -5.92
N ARG A 85 7.90 -14.07 -7.00
CA ARG A 85 6.99 -14.47 -8.09
C ARG A 85 7.60 -15.72 -8.71
N LYS A 86 7.46 -16.87 -8.03
CA LYS A 86 7.54 -18.17 -8.70
C LYS A 86 6.56 -18.04 -9.84
N ARG A 87 7.05 -17.87 -11.05
CA ARG A 87 6.25 -17.98 -12.25
C ARG A 87 5.84 -19.44 -12.32
N VAL A 88 4.81 -19.80 -11.56
CA VAL A 88 4.09 -21.05 -11.77
C VAL A 88 3.59 -20.95 -13.20
N GLY A 89 4.09 -21.85 -14.04
CA GLY A 89 3.65 -21.90 -15.43
C GLY A 89 2.14 -22.12 -15.46
N LEU A 90 1.45 -21.61 -16.48
CA LEU A 90 0.01 -21.76 -16.65
C LEU A 90 -0.44 -23.24 -16.49
N ARG A 91 0.38 -24.19 -16.96
CA ARG A 91 0.14 -25.64 -16.78
C ARG A 91 0.09 -26.07 -15.32
N GLN A 92 0.94 -25.50 -14.46
CA GLN A 92 1.00 -25.82 -13.04
C GLN A 92 -0.22 -25.27 -12.29
N LEU A 93 -0.76 -24.14 -12.75
CA LEU A 93 -2.02 -23.59 -12.25
C LEU A 93 -3.22 -24.44 -12.68
N LEU A 94 -3.27 -24.84 -13.96
CA LEU A 94 -4.33 -25.70 -14.50
C LEU A 94 -4.36 -27.09 -13.82
N GLN A 95 -3.19 -27.70 -13.59
CA GLN A 95 -3.08 -28.98 -12.87
C GLN A 95 -3.52 -28.91 -11.40
N GLY A 96 -3.52 -27.71 -10.80
CA GLY A 96 -4.08 -27.50 -9.46
C GLY A 96 -5.61 -27.52 -9.46
N CYS A 97 -6.23 -26.90 -10.47
CA CYS A 97 -7.68 -26.91 -10.68
C CYS A 97 -8.23 -28.33 -10.92
N GLU A 98 -7.53 -29.15 -11.71
CA GLU A 98 -8.01 -30.48 -12.09
C GLU A 98 -8.06 -31.50 -10.94
N ARG A 99 -7.47 -31.20 -9.77
CA ARG A 99 -7.46 -32.10 -8.60
C ARG A 99 -8.56 -31.83 -7.58
N GLU A 100 -9.23 -30.68 -7.66
CA GLU A 100 -10.34 -30.34 -6.74
C GLU A 100 -11.70 -30.86 -7.25
N ASP A 101 -11.77 -31.33 -8.50
CA ASP A 101 -12.99 -31.86 -9.12
C ASP A 101 -13.00 -33.40 -9.24
N THR A 102 -12.66 -34.10 -8.16
CA THR A 102 -13.01 -35.53 -8.02
C THR A 102 -13.84 -35.72 -6.75
N PRO A 103 -15.14 -36.08 -6.85
CA PRO A 103 -15.97 -36.39 -5.69
C PRO A 103 -15.57 -37.70 -5.00
#